data_AF-A0A501PGC1-F1
#
_entry.id   AF-A0A501PGC1-F1
#
_cell.length_a   1.000
_cell.length_b   1.000
_cell.length_c   1.000
_cell.angle_alpha   90.00
_cell.angle_beta   90.00
_cell.angle_gamma   90.00
#
_symmetry.space_group_name_H-M   'P 1'
#
loop_
_entity.id
_entity.type
_entity.pdbx_description
1 polymer ?
#
loop_
_entity_poly.entity_id
_entity_poly.type
_entity_poly.pdbx_seq_one_letter_code
_entity_poly.pdbx_strand_id
1 'polypeptide(L)'
;MPIEIKPLPQDKRGQCPAELSFGAAFADHMFLQKYDTREGWNNAEIISIQDIDLNLVATELHYGQEIYEGLRTYRTESGQINLKTSGVSIAQPAVWPCPLLGKMCIWKL
;
A
#
# COMPACT_ATOMS: atom_id res chain seq x y z
N MET A 1 6.36 -0.25 -16.29
CA MET A 1 4.96 -0.64 -16.01
C MET A 1 4.22 0.61 -15.53
N PRO A 2 3.14 1.03 -16.22
CA PRO A 2 2.34 2.19 -15.80
C PRO A 2 1.51 1.85 -14.55
N ILE A 3 1.24 2.86 -13.72
CA ILE A 3 0.30 2.76 -12.60
C ILE A 3 -1.06 3.27 -13.09
N GLU A 4 -2.10 2.45 -13.00
CA GLU A 4 -3.47 2.84 -13.34
C GLU A 4 -4.11 3.57 -12.15
N ILE A 5 -4.72 4.74 -12.38
CA ILE A 5 -5.35 5.53 -11.31
C ILE A 5 -6.85 5.53 -11.52
N LYS A 6 -7.59 4.97 -10.56
CA LYS A 6 -9.06 4.90 -10.52
C LYS A 6 -9.57 5.78 -9.38
N PRO A 7 -9.62 7.10 -9.58
CA PRO A 7 -9.97 8.03 -8.51
C PRO A 7 -11.46 7.90 -8.15
N LEU A 8 -11.75 8.10 -6.87
CA LEU A 8 -13.12 8.17 -6.38
C LEU A 8 -13.71 9.54 -6.77
N PRO A 9 -14.98 9.60 -7.23
CA PRO A 9 -15.70 10.85 -7.45
C PRO A 9 -15.62 11.77 -6.23
N GLN A 10 -15.51 13.09 -6.47
CA GLN A 10 -15.23 14.06 -5.40
C GLN A 10 -16.34 14.12 -4.35
N ASP A 11 -17.58 13.89 -4.74
CA ASP A 11 -18.78 13.83 -3.89
C ASP A 11 -18.77 12.65 -2.90
N LYS A 12 -17.99 11.61 -3.19
CA LYS A 12 -17.87 10.41 -2.34
C LYS A 12 -16.62 10.40 -1.47
N ARG A 13 -15.76 11.42 -1.58
CA ARG A 13 -14.52 11.52 -0.79
C ARG A 13 -14.83 11.93 0.64
N GLY A 14 -14.14 11.31 1.59
CA GLY A 14 -14.24 11.64 3.00
C GLY A 14 -13.67 13.03 3.30
N GLN A 15 -14.03 13.57 4.46
CA GLN A 15 -13.41 14.76 5.01
C GLN A 15 -12.33 14.37 6.01
N CYS A 16 -11.29 15.20 6.11
CA CYS A 16 -10.28 15.01 7.14
C CYS A 16 -10.92 15.12 8.53
N PRO A 17 -10.80 14.09 9.39
CA PRO A 17 -11.32 14.16 10.76
C PRO A 17 -10.69 15.30 11.55
N ALA A 18 -11.47 15.91 12.46
CA ALA A 18 -10.98 16.95 13.37
C ALA A 18 -10.00 16.39 14.42
N GLU A 19 -10.21 15.14 14.84
CA GLU A 19 -9.34 14.41 15.76
C GLU A 19 -8.77 13.18 15.06
N LEU A 20 -7.45 13.00 15.15
CA LEU A 20 -6.75 11.88 14.55
C LEU A 20 -6.23 10.95 15.66
N SER A 21 -6.66 9.70 15.64
CA SER A 21 -6.07 8.62 16.43
C SER A 21 -5.30 7.67 15.52
N PHE A 22 -4.25 7.05 16.07
CA PHE A 22 -3.35 6.19 15.30
C PHE A 22 -4.10 4.96 14.75
N GLY A 23 -4.09 4.79 13.42
CA GLY A 23 -4.66 3.62 12.75
C GLY A 23 -6.18 3.56 12.67
N ALA A 24 -6.90 4.63 13.04
CA ALA A 24 -8.37 4.63 13.04
C ALA A 24 -9.00 5.31 11.81
N ALA A 25 -8.33 6.33 11.27
CA ALA A 25 -8.76 7.05 10.07
C ALA A 25 -7.90 6.65 8.88
N PHE A 26 -8.53 6.39 7.73
CA PHE A 26 -7.88 5.98 6.49
C PHE A 26 -8.16 6.99 5.38
N ALA A 27 -7.27 7.05 4.39
CA ALA A 27 -7.51 7.80 3.17
C ALA A 27 -8.57 7.12 2.28
N ASP A 28 -9.13 7.87 1.34
CA ASP A 28 -10.15 7.36 0.40
C ASP A 28 -9.60 6.31 -0.59
N HIS A 29 -8.29 6.28 -0.78
CA HIS A 29 -7.60 5.46 -1.78
C HIS A 29 -6.52 4.59 -1.14
N MET A 30 -6.25 3.46 -1.81
CA MET A 30 -5.15 2.56 -1.51
C MET A 30 -4.37 2.23 -2.79
N PHE A 31 -3.09 1.90 -2.65
CA PHE A 31 -2.28 1.35 -3.72
C PHE A 31 -2.31 -0.18 -3.66
N LEU A 32 -2.52 -0.83 -4.81
CA LEU A 32 -2.54 -2.28 -4.94
C LEU A 32 -1.66 -2.69 -6.12
N GLN A 33 -0.90 -3.77 -5.96
CA GLN A 33 -0.12 -4.33 -7.03
C GLN A 33 -0.04 -5.85 -6.88
N LYS A 34 -0.12 -6.57 -8.00
CA LYS A 34 -0.10 -8.03 -8.00
C LYS A 34 1.28 -8.55 -8.35
N TYR A 35 1.60 -9.71 -7.80
CA TYR A 35 2.78 -10.48 -8.16
C TYR A 35 2.37 -11.87 -8.59
N ASP A 36 2.90 -12.31 -9.74
CA ASP A 36 2.80 -13.67 -10.24
C ASP A 36 4.21 -14.20 -10.55
N THR A 37 4.43 -15.51 -10.43
CA THR A 37 5.75 -16.10 -10.66
C THR A 37 6.18 -16.07 -12.13
N ARG A 38 5.25 -15.93 -13.07
CA ARG A 38 5.52 -15.89 -14.53
C ARG A 38 5.71 -14.47 -15.01
N GLU A 39 4.84 -13.55 -14.58
CA GLU A 39 4.81 -12.17 -15.06
C GLU A 39 5.55 -11.19 -14.12
N GLY A 40 5.95 -11.66 -12.93
CA GLY A 40 6.51 -10.83 -11.89
C GLY A 40 5.49 -9.83 -11.37
N TRP A 41 5.98 -8.65 -11.00
CA TRP A 41 5.17 -7.51 -10.58
C TRP A 41 4.35 -6.94 -11.74
N ASN A 42 3.03 -6.93 -11.60
CA ASN A 42 2.09 -6.45 -12.62
C ASN A 42 0.87 -5.77 -11.98
N ASN A 43 0.03 -5.16 -12.82
CA ASN A 43 -1.26 -4.57 -12.42
C ASN A 43 -1.15 -3.63 -11.21
N ALA A 44 -0.30 -2.61 -11.31
CA ALA A 44 -0.20 -1.57 -10.30
C ALA A 44 -1.34 -0.56 -10.45
N GLU A 45 -2.12 -0.37 -9.38
CA GLU A 45 -3.34 0.41 -9.39
C GLU A 45 -3.48 1.28 -8.12
N ILE A 46 -4.03 2.49 -8.27
CA ILE A 46 -4.54 3.30 -7.16
C ILE A 46 -6.06 3.27 -7.24
N ILE A 47 -6.70 2.66 -6.25
CA ILE A 47 -8.15 2.39 -6.23
C ILE A 47 -8.78 2.91 -4.93
N SER A 48 -10.11 2.96 -4.86
CA SER A 48 -10.80 3.27 -3.60
C SER A 48 -10.49 2.21 -2.54
N ILE A 49 -10.36 2.62 -1.27
CA ILE A 49 -10.18 1.68 -0.17
C ILE A 49 -11.32 0.66 -0.15
N GLN A 50 -10.96 -0.62 -0.06
CA GLN A 50 -11.90 -1.73 -0.07
C GLN A 50 -11.30 -2.93 0.66
N ASP A 51 -12.15 -3.89 1.00
CA ASP A 51 -11.71 -5.16 1.56
C ASP A 51 -10.89 -5.95 0.52
N ILE A 52 -9.95 -6.75 1.01
CA ILE A 52 -9.11 -7.62 0.18
C ILE A 52 -9.61 -9.05 0.34
N ASP A 53 -10.04 -9.65 -0.77
CA ASP A 53 -10.41 -11.06 -0.80
C ASP A 53 -9.15 -11.93 -0.70
N LEU A 54 -9.01 -12.64 0.42
CA LEU A 54 -7.91 -13.55 0.67
C LEU A 54 -8.42 -14.99 0.84
N ASN A 55 -7.71 -15.94 0.23
CA ASN A 55 -8.01 -17.35 0.42
C ASN A 55 -7.72 -17.75 1.87
N LEU A 56 -8.61 -18.51 2.51
CA LEU A 56 -8.38 -18.98 3.88
C LEU A 56 -7.07 -19.74 4.04
N VAL A 57 -6.63 -20.53 3.04
CA VAL A 57 -5.35 -21.27 3.08
C VAL A 57 -4.14 -20.44 2.63
N ALA A 58 -4.25 -19.12 2.57
CA ALA A 58 -3.14 -18.23 2.23
C ALA A 58 -2.03 -18.33 3.29
N THR A 59 -0.76 -18.29 2.84
CA THR A 59 0.41 -18.50 3.70
C THR A 59 0.62 -17.35 4.67
N GLU A 60 0.15 -16.16 4.31
CA GLU A 60 0.05 -14.97 5.14
C GLU A 60 -0.74 -15.27 6.42
N LEU A 61 -1.88 -15.96 6.30
CA LEU A 61 -2.76 -16.29 7.43
C LEU A 61 -2.25 -17.46 8.29
N HIS A 62 -1.51 -18.40 7.69
CA HIS A 62 -1.07 -19.63 8.37
C HIS A 62 0.35 -19.56 8.93
N TYR A 63 1.22 -18.82 8.26
CA TYR A 63 2.65 -18.79 8.52
C TYR A 63 3.21 -17.37 8.68
N GLY A 64 2.35 -16.34 8.68
CA GLY A 64 2.75 -14.95 8.89
C GLY A 64 3.69 -14.43 7.81
N GLN A 65 3.53 -14.93 6.58
CA GLN A 65 4.45 -14.65 5.49
C GLN A 65 4.19 -13.29 4.85
N GLU A 66 4.43 -12.22 5.60
CA GLU A 66 4.12 -10.84 5.21
C GLU A 66 5.22 -9.86 5.66
N ILE A 67 5.25 -8.69 5.02
CA ILE A 67 6.12 -7.56 5.39
C ILE A 67 5.29 -6.28 5.39
N TYR A 68 5.59 -5.36 6.28
CA TYR A 68 4.96 -4.04 6.33
C TYR A 68 6.01 -2.96 6.60
N GLU A 69 5.70 -1.75 6.14
CA GLU A 69 6.54 -0.56 6.33
C GLU A 69 5.72 0.58 6.95
N GLY A 70 6.41 1.53 7.58
CA GLY A 70 5.79 2.64 8.29
C GLY A 70 6.44 3.97 7.98
N LEU A 71 5.78 4.78 7.14
CA LEU A 71 6.25 6.11 6.75
C LEU A 71 5.24 7.20 7.03
N ARG A 72 5.71 8.44 7.09
CA ARG A 72 4.87 9.61 7.33
C ARG A 72 5.21 10.72 6.36
N THR A 73 4.16 11.31 5.80
CA THR A 73 4.22 12.53 5.00
C THR A 73 3.77 13.71 5.83
N TYR A 74 4.44 14.85 5.67
CA TYR A 74 4.17 16.08 6.42
C TYR A 74 3.89 17.22 5.45
N ARG A 75 2.87 18.03 5.76
CA ARG A 75 2.59 19.28 5.04
C ARG A 75 3.45 20.39 5.64
N THR A 76 4.24 21.07 4.82
CA THR A 76 5.04 22.24 5.24
C THR A 76 4.16 23.47 5.38
N GLU A 77 4.67 24.51 6.05
CA GLU A 77 4.00 25.82 6.12
C GLU A 77 3.80 26.45 4.74
N SER A 78 4.69 26.15 3.77
CA SER A 78 4.55 26.54 2.37
C SER A 78 3.49 25.74 1.59
N GLY A 79 2.82 24.77 2.22
CA GLY A 79 1.80 23.92 1.61
C GLY A 79 2.32 22.72 0.83
N GLN A 80 3.63 22.52 0.76
CA GLN A 80 4.26 21.37 0.10
C GLN A 80 4.10 20.11 0.95
N ILE A 81 4.10 18.93 0.31
CA ILE A 81 4.05 17.64 1.00
C ILE A 81 5.42 16.99 0.93
N ASN A 82 6.03 16.73 2.08
CA ASN A 82 7.34 16.10 2.20
C ASN A 82 7.22 14.70 2.79
N LEU A 83 7.87 13.73 2.15
CA LEU A 83 8.07 12.38 2.71
C LEU A 83 9.29 12.41 3.64
N LYS A 84 9.13 11.98 4.89
CA LYS A 84 10.25 11.86 5.83
C LYS A 84 10.66 10.40 5.95
N THR A 85 11.76 10.04 5.32
CA THR A 85 12.39 8.72 5.46
C THR A 85 13.40 8.77 6.61
N SER A 86 13.26 7.93 7.64
CA SER A 86 14.44 7.49 8.39
C SER A 86 15.30 6.69 7.40
N GLY A 87 16.63 6.84 7.42
CA GLY A 87 17.54 6.32 6.37
C GLY A 87 17.56 4.80 6.12
N VAL A 88 16.55 4.07 6.57
CA VAL A 88 16.30 2.63 6.39
C VAL A 88 15.21 2.36 5.34
N SER A 89 14.44 3.37 4.93
CA SER A 89 13.10 3.17 4.36
C SER A 89 13.01 2.79 2.86
N ILE A 90 14.06 2.95 2.06
CA ILE A 90 13.97 2.64 0.60
C ILE A 90 15.29 2.03 0.07
N ALA A 91 16.21 1.66 0.97
CA ALA A 91 17.47 1.03 0.57
C ALA A 91 17.24 -0.45 0.32
N GLN A 92 16.97 -0.77 -0.96
CA GLN A 92 16.73 -2.08 -1.56
C GLN A 92 15.25 -2.53 -1.49
N PRO A 93 14.46 -2.32 -2.56
CA PRO A 93 13.65 -3.42 -3.06
C PRO A 93 14.66 -4.48 -3.49
N ALA A 94 15.22 -5.19 -2.52
CA ALA A 94 15.93 -6.41 -2.81
C ALA A 94 14.86 -7.23 -3.51
N VAL A 95 15.07 -7.41 -4.81
CA VAL A 95 14.61 -8.56 -5.54
C VAL A 95 15.19 -9.74 -4.77
N TRP A 96 14.57 -10.06 -3.64
CA TRP A 96 14.46 -11.41 -3.18
C TRP A 96 13.34 -11.93 -4.06
N PRO A 97 13.66 -12.62 -5.17
CA PRO A 97 12.71 -13.61 -5.60
C PRO A 97 12.71 -14.56 -4.41
N CYS A 98 11.76 -14.46 -3.49
CA CYS A 98 11.44 -15.62 -2.71
C CYS A 98 10.69 -16.52 -3.69
N PRO A 99 11.34 -17.50 -4.33
CA PRO A 99 10.72 -18.29 -5.39
C PRO A 99 9.66 -19.23 -4.79
N LEU A 100 9.54 -19.24 -3.45
CA LEU A 100 8.59 -19.98 -2.63
C LEU A 100 7.33 -19.15 -2.30
N LEU A 101 7.32 -17.85 -2.60
CA LEU A 101 6.23 -16.93 -2.28
C LEU A 101 5.32 -16.71 -3.48
N GLY A 102 4.50 -17.72 -3.76
CA GLY A 102 3.31 -17.52 -4.56
C GLY A 102 2.22 -16.86 -3.71
N LYS A 103 2.20 -15.53 -3.64
CA LYS A 103 1.03 -14.61 -3.61
C LYS A 103 1.38 -13.27 -2.95
N MET A 104 1.00 -12.20 -3.68
CA MET A 104 0.60 -10.85 -3.22
C MET A 104 1.40 -10.16 -2.09
N CYS A 105 2.24 -9.17 -2.43
CA CYS A 105 2.62 -8.14 -1.43
C CYS A 105 1.70 -6.93 -1.56
N ILE A 106 1.01 -6.60 -0.47
CA ILE A 106 0.18 -5.40 -0.34
C ILE A 106 1.05 -4.32 0.33
N TRP A 107 1.29 -3.22 -0.38
CA TRP A 107 1.85 -2.01 0.23
C TRP A 107 0.70 -1.12 0.67
N LYS A 108 0.44 -1.08 1.98
CA LYS A 108 -0.49 -0.11 2.57
C LYS A 108 0.26 1.20 2.77
N LEU A 109 0.04 2.16 1.86
CA LEU A 109 0.42 3.57 2.06
C LEU A 109 -0.60 4.27 2.98
#